data_AF-A0A662TBT6-F1
#
_entry.id   AF-A0A662TBT6-F1
#
_cell.length_a   1.000
_cell.length_b   1.000
_cell.length_c   1.000
_cell.angle_alpha   90.00
_cell.angle_beta   90.00
_cell.angle_gamma   90.00
#
_symmetry.space_group_name_H-M   'P 1'
#
loop_
_entity.id
_entity.type
_entity.pdbx_description
1 polymer ?
#
loop_
_entity_poly.entity_id
_entity_poly.type
_entity_poly.pdbx_seq_one_letter_code
_entity_poly.pdbx_strand_id
1 'polypeptide(L)'
;DELRVAFIEANWLTPRKKREMLITGSEGVISIQFLTQAISLEKADVVIEPIIKWSEPLRIELSHFIESLSSHRKPLVDAIDGTKAVIIAEAILESMRGNKPVEIDFERFGL
;
A
#
# COMPACT_ATOMS: atom_id res chain seq x y z
N ASP A 1 -12.50 12.93 -13.47
CA ASP A 1 -11.50 12.88 -12.40
C ASP A 1 -12.17 12.89 -11.05
N GLU A 2 -12.22 11.73 -10.41
CA GLU A 2 -12.65 11.65 -9.01
C GLU A 2 -11.43 11.85 -8.12
N LEU A 3 -11.52 12.84 -7.23
CA LEU A 3 -10.49 13.16 -6.25
C LEU A 3 -10.37 12.00 -5.27
N ARG A 4 -9.21 11.34 -5.24
CA ARG A 4 -8.94 10.21 -4.35
C ARG A 4 -8.17 10.71 -3.13
N VAL A 5 -8.59 10.28 -1.95
CA VAL A 5 -7.96 10.64 -0.68
C VAL A 5 -7.54 9.37 0.04
N ALA A 6 -6.37 9.39 0.64
CA ALA A 6 -5.86 8.32 1.48
C ALA A 6 -5.47 8.88 2.85
N PHE A 7 -5.80 8.15 3.91
CA PHE A 7 -5.37 8.43 5.27
C PHE A 7 -4.42 7.32 5.71
N ILE A 8 -3.24 7.71 6.21
CA ILE A 8 -2.22 6.78 6.69
C ILE A 8 -1.98 7.07 8.17
N GLU A 9 -2.27 6.09 9.02
CA GLU A 9 -1.97 6.15 10.44
C GLU A 9 -0.88 5.15 10.79
N ALA A 10 0.16 5.61 11.48
CA ALA A 10 1.23 4.77 12.00
C ALA A 10 1.53 5.16 13.45
N ASN A 11 1.59 4.17 14.34
CA ASN A 11 1.86 4.37 15.75
C ASN A 11 2.68 3.21 16.31
N TRP A 12 3.64 3.51 17.18
CA TRP A 12 4.46 2.52 17.90
C TRP A 12 4.09 2.37 19.38
N LEU A 13 3.19 3.19 19.92
CA LEU A 13 2.86 3.20 21.35
C LEU A 13 1.95 2.02 21.76
N THR A 14 1.11 1.53 20.86
CA THR A 14 0.12 0.50 21.20
C THR A 14 0.73 -0.90 21.22
N PRO A 15 0.50 -1.70 22.27
CA PRO A 15 1.09 -3.05 22.38
C PRO A 15 0.51 -4.05 21.38
N ARG A 16 -0.75 -3.85 20.96
CA ARG A 16 -1.41 -4.73 19.99
C ARG A 16 -1.03 -4.33 18.57
N LYS A 17 -0.46 -5.27 17.82
CA LYS A 17 -0.15 -5.07 16.40
C LYS A 17 -1.45 -5.01 15.60
N LYS A 18 -1.62 -3.94 14.83
CA LYS A 18 -2.67 -3.78 13.83
C LYS A 18 -2.04 -3.38 12.50
N ARG A 19 -2.48 -4.02 11.41
CA ARG A 19 -2.10 -3.70 10.04
C ARG A 19 -3.34 -3.93 9.19
N GLU A 20 -4.03 -2.85 8.90
CA GLU A 20 -5.35 -2.83 8.30
C GLU A 20 -5.33 -1.83 7.14
N MET A 21 -6.06 -2.12 6.07
CA MET A 21 -6.35 -1.17 5.00
C MET A 21 -7.83 -1.26 4.66
N LEU A 22 -8.45 -0.10 4.50
CA LEU A 22 -9.83 0.05 4.07
C LEU A 22 -9.86 0.84 2.77
N ILE A 23 -10.50 0.28 1.74
CA ILE A 23 -10.65 0.93 0.44
C ILE A 23 -12.14 1.10 0.19
N THR A 24 -12.59 2.35 0.12
CA THR A 24 -13.99 2.68 -0.21
C THR A 24 -14.09 3.03 -1.68
N GLY A 25 -14.93 2.30 -2.42
CA GLY A 25 -15.28 2.59 -3.81
C GLY A 25 -16.75 2.96 -3.96
N SER A 26 -17.15 3.23 -5.20
CA SER A 26 -18.54 3.56 -5.54
C SER A 26 -19.52 2.40 -5.32
N GLU A 27 -19.04 1.16 -5.44
CA GLU A 27 -19.89 -0.06 -5.42
C GLU A 27 -19.67 -0.94 -4.17
N GLY A 28 -18.80 -0.51 -3.25
CA GLY A 28 -18.49 -1.32 -2.08
C GLY A 28 -17.21 -0.92 -1.36
N VAL A 29 -16.91 -1.70 -0.34
CA VAL A 29 -15.78 -1.47 0.57
C VAL A 29 -14.93 -2.74 0.64
N ILE A 30 -13.62 -2.59 0.50
CA ILE A 30 -12.65 -3.67 0.71
C ILE A 30 -11.94 -3.43 2.04
N SER A 31 -12.02 -4.43 2.91
CA SER A 31 -11.33 -4.48 4.20
C SER A 31 -10.21 -5.53 4.13
N ILE A 32 -8.97 -5.13 4.43
CA ILE A 32 -7.78 -5.99 4.37
C ILE A 32 -7.14 -6.07 5.75
N GLN A 33 -6.95 -7.29 6.26
CA GLN A 33 -6.24 -7.60 7.50
C GLN A 33 -4.88 -8.24 7.20
N PHE A 34 -3.82 -7.43 7.05
CA PHE A 34 -2.52 -7.90 6.55
C PHE A 34 -1.88 -9.00 7.40
N LEU A 35 -2.06 -8.99 8.73
CA LEU A 35 -1.47 -10.00 9.61
C LEU A 35 -2.07 -11.40 9.39
N THR A 36 -3.37 -11.45 9.12
CA THR A 36 -4.09 -12.72 8.91
C THR A 36 -4.23 -13.07 7.44
N GLN A 37 -3.92 -12.13 6.53
CA GLN A 37 -4.17 -12.22 5.09
C GLN A 37 -5.65 -12.41 4.74
N ALA A 38 -6.55 -11.99 5.64
CA ALA A 38 -7.99 -11.97 5.38
C ALA A 38 -8.38 -10.73 4.57
N ILE A 39 -9.29 -10.93 3.63
CA ILE A 39 -9.89 -9.88 2.79
C ILE A 39 -11.40 -10.05 2.89
N SER A 40 -12.12 -8.94 3.02
CA SER A 40 -13.58 -8.90 2.91
C SER A 40 -13.98 -7.82 1.91
N LEU A 41 -14.89 -8.16 1.01
CA LEU A 41 -15.50 -7.24 0.05
C LEU A 41 -16.99 -7.12 0.38
N GLU A 42 -17.38 -5.94 0.85
CA GLU A 42 -18.74 -5.61 1.21
C GLU A 42 -19.38 -4.80 0.08
N LYS A 43 -20.43 -5.35 -0.54
CA LYS A 43 -21.29 -4.68 -1.52
C LYS A 43 -22.69 -4.46 -0.92
N ALA A 44 -23.57 -3.79 -1.65
CA ALA A 44 -24.93 -3.45 -1.18
C ALA A 44 -25.76 -4.68 -0.76
N ASP A 45 -25.57 -5.81 -1.43
CA ASP A 45 -26.39 -7.01 -1.31
C ASP A 45 -25.62 -8.25 -0.84
N VAL A 46 -24.28 -8.19 -0.85
CA VAL A 46 -23.43 -9.35 -0.57
C VAL A 46 -22.13 -8.97 0.12
N VAL A 47 -21.68 -9.85 1.02
CA VAL A 47 -20.32 -9.83 1.58
C VAL A 47 -19.57 -11.03 1.03
N ILE A 48 -18.39 -10.79 0.47
CA ILE A 48 -17.53 -11.82 -0.14
C ILE A 48 -16.23 -11.90 0.66
N GLU A 49 -15.99 -13.05 1.27
CA GLU A 49 -14.78 -13.36 2.04
C GLU A 49 -14.02 -14.51 1.36
N PRO A 50 -13.09 -14.23 0.43
CA PRO A 50 -12.35 -15.28 -0.24
C PRO A 50 -11.43 -16.02 0.74
N ILE A 51 -11.34 -17.34 0.58
CA ILE A 51 -10.38 -18.16 1.32
C ILE A 51 -9.01 -17.97 0.69
N ILE A 52 -8.18 -17.14 1.31
CA ILE A 52 -6.80 -16.94 0.88
C ILE A 52 -5.91 -18.00 1.51
N LYS A 53 -5.17 -18.73 0.67
CA LYS A 53 -4.15 -19.65 1.17
C LYS A 53 -3.00 -18.83 1.71
N TRP A 54 -2.72 -18.98 3.01
CA TRP A 54 -1.59 -18.29 3.62
C TRP A 54 -0.30 -18.61 2.88
N SER A 55 0.45 -17.55 2.61
CA SER A 55 1.75 -17.65 1.97
C SER A 55 2.69 -16.64 2.61
N GLU A 56 3.95 -17.03 2.81
CA GLU A 56 4.94 -16.14 3.40
C GLU A 56 5.26 -14.97 2.43
N PRO A 57 5.00 -13.71 2.82
CA PRO A 57 5.17 -12.57 1.90
C PRO A 57 6.61 -12.39 1.43
N LEU A 58 7.59 -12.53 2.32
CA LEU A 58 9.01 -12.40 1.97
C LEU A 58 9.46 -13.47 0.97
N ARG A 59 8.97 -14.71 1.13
CA ARG A 59 9.23 -15.78 0.17
C ARG A 59 8.67 -15.45 -1.21
N ILE A 60 7.47 -14.88 -1.29
CA ILE A 60 6.86 -14.46 -2.56
C ILE A 60 7.70 -13.36 -3.21
N GLU A 61 8.09 -12.34 -2.45
CA GLU A 61 8.91 -11.23 -2.92
C GLU A 61 10.25 -11.70 -3.50
N LEU A 62 10.98 -12.54 -2.76
CA LEU A 62 12.27 -13.09 -3.21
C LEU A 62 12.12 -14.02 -4.41
N SER A 63 11.04 -14.82 -4.46
CA SER A 63 10.75 -15.68 -5.61
C SER A 63 10.49 -14.84 -6.86
N HIS A 64 9.69 -13.78 -6.73
CA HIS A 64 9.40 -12.84 -7.80
C HIS A 64 10.67 -12.11 -8.29
N PHE A 65 11.58 -11.75 -7.38
CA PHE A 65 12.87 -11.16 -7.73
C PHE A 65 13.72 -12.11 -8.60
N ILE A 66 13.91 -13.37 -8.16
CA ILE A 66 14.67 -14.38 -8.90
C ILE A 66 14.03 -14.67 -10.27
N GLU A 67 12.70 -14.78 -10.30
CA GLU A 67 11.96 -15.01 -11.55
C GLU A 67 12.16 -13.85 -12.52
N SER A 68 12.12 -12.61 -12.03
CA SER A 68 12.27 -11.42 -12.87
C SER A 68 13.66 -11.34 -13.51
N LEU A 69 14.71 -11.69 -12.75
CA LEU A 69 16.08 -11.80 -13.27
C LEU A 69 16.19 -12.92 -14.30
N SER A 70 15.66 -14.10 -14.00
CA SER A 70 15.79 -15.28 -14.85
C SER A 70 15.03 -15.11 -16.17
N SER A 71 13.84 -14.50 -16.12
CA SER A 71 12.99 -14.24 -17.28
C SER A 71 13.27 -12.91 -18.00
N HIS A 72 14.24 -12.14 -17.52
CA HIS A 72 14.59 -10.81 -18.08
C HIS A 72 13.39 -9.87 -18.21
N ARG A 73 12.42 -9.98 -17.29
CA ARG A 73 11.23 -9.12 -17.27
C ARG A 73 11.40 -8.00 -16.25
N LYS A 74 10.71 -6.88 -16.51
CA LYS A 74 10.59 -5.80 -15.54
C LYS A 74 9.89 -6.30 -14.28
N PRO A 75 10.44 -6.09 -13.07
CA PRO A 75 9.77 -6.46 -11.84
C PRO A 75 8.47 -5.65 -11.66
N LEU A 76 7.49 -6.24 -10.97
CA LEU A 76 6.23 -5.57 -10.60
C LEU A 76 6.42 -4.29 -9.78
N VAL A 77 7.48 -4.23 -8.97
CA VAL A 77 7.89 -3.05 -8.21
C VAL A 77 9.35 -2.79 -8.55
N ASP A 78 9.65 -1.60 -9.07
CA ASP A 78 11.00 -1.21 -9.49
C ASP A 78 11.60 -0.07 -8.63
N ALA A 79 12.75 0.44 -9.05
CA ALA A 79 13.43 1.53 -8.35
C ALA A 79 12.64 2.86 -8.39
N ILE A 80 11.82 3.09 -9.42
CA ILE A 80 10.99 4.29 -9.54
C ILE A 80 9.89 4.24 -8.49
N ASP A 81 9.23 3.09 -8.31
CA ASP A 81 8.21 2.89 -7.28
C ASP A 81 8.77 3.15 -5.88
N GLY A 82 9.96 2.60 -5.60
CA GLY A 82 10.66 2.82 -4.34
C GLY A 82 11.01 4.30 -4.11
N THR A 83 11.46 4.99 -5.16
CA THR A 83 11.79 6.43 -5.08
C THR A 83 10.53 7.26 -4.80
N LYS A 84 9.41 6.97 -5.46
CA LYS A 84 8.12 7.64 -5.18
C LYS A 84 7.68 7.44 -3.73
N ALA A 85 7.80 6.23 -3.19
CA ALA A 85 7.46 5.94 -1.80
C ALA A 85 8.30 6.76 -0.81
N VAL A 86 9.60 6.89 -1.05
CA VAL A 86 10.51 7.71 -0.22
C VAL A 86 10.15 9.19 -0.32
N ILE A 87 9.90 9.71 -1.52
CA ILE A 87 9.49 11.11 -1.71
C ILE A 87 8.22 11.43 -0.92
N ILE A 88 7.21 10.54 -0.98
CA ILE A 88 5.96 10.71 -0.23
C ILE A 88 6.23 10.70 1.28
N ALA A 89 7.07 9.78 1.77
CA ALA A 89 7.42 9.71 3.19
C ALA A 89 8.13 10.98 3.68
N GLU A 90 9.09 11.49 2.92
CA GLU A 90 9.78 12.75 3.24
C GLU A 90 8.81 13.94 3.23
N ALA A 91 7.89 14.01 2.25
CA ALA A 91 6.87 15.06 2.19
C ALA A 91 5.92 15.02 3.39
N ILE A 92 5.54 13.82 3.87
CA ILE A 92 4.76 13.67 5.11
C ILE A 92 5.54 14.23 6.30
N LEU A 93 6.82 13.89 6.45
CA LEU A 93 7.66 14.39 7.54
C LEU A 93 7.86 15.91 7.47
N GLU A 94 8.05 16.47 6.28
CA GLU A 94 8.12 17.92 6.05
C GLU A 94 6.80 18.60 6.44
N SER A 95 5.66 18.06 5.98
CA SER A 95 4.33 18.57 6.30
C SER A 95 4.07 18.59 7.80
N MET A 96 4.45 17.52 8.52
CA MET A 96 4.33 17.43 9.98
C MET A 96 5.16 18.49 10.71
N ARG A 97 6.40 18.73 10.27
CA ARG A 97 7.28 19.76 10.86
C ARG A 97 6.77 21.18 10.60
N GLY A 98 6.26 21.42 9.39
CA GLY A 98 5.79 22.73 8.94
C GLY A 98 4.33 23.04 9.31
N ASN A 99 3.58 22.05 9.81
CA ASN A 99 2.14 22.11 10.07
C ASN A 99 1.34 22.69 8.88
N LYS A 100 1.69 22.27 7.66
CA LYS A 100 1.06 22.73 6.42
C LYS A 100 1.08 21.64 5.36
N PRO A 101 0.13 21.64 4.41
CA PRO A 101 0.18 20.74 3.26
C PRO A 101 1.49 20.93 2.47
N VAL A 102 2.05 19.82 1.98
CA VAL A 102 3.19 19.80 1.06
C VAL A 102 2.72 19.21 -0.26
N GLU A 103 2.92 19.96 -1.34
CA GLU A 103 2.66 19.47 -2.69
C GLU A 103 3.84 18.61 -3.15
N ILE A 104 3.54 17.45 -3.72
CA ILE A 104 4.56 16.51 -4.18
C ILE A 104 4.72 16.69 -5.68
N ASP A 105 5.92 17.09 -6.08
CA ASP A 105 6.34 17.17 -7.48
C ASP A 105 7.40 16.09 -7.76
N PHE A 106 7.00 15.05 -8.49
CA PHE A 106 7.88 13.94 -8.87
C PHE A 106 8.89 14.34 -9.95
N GLU A 107 8.55 15.29 -10.83
CA GLU A 107 9.40 15.73 -11.95
C GLU A 107 10.68 16.39 -11.43
N ARG A 108 10.61 17.04 -10.27
CA ARG A 108 11.78 17.60 -9.56
C ARG A 108 12.87 16.54 -9.29
N PHE A 109 12.49 15.27 -9.19
CA PHE A 109 13.38 14.14 -8.96
C PHE A 109 13.71 13.36 -10.25
N GLY A 110 13.29 13.85 -11.41
CA GLY A 110 13.47 13.19 -12.70
C GLY A 110 12.62 11.93 -12.88
N LEU A 111 11.45 11.89 -12.23
CA LEU A 111 10.51 10.77 -12.25
C LEU A 111 9.25 11.07 -13.07
#